data_AF-A0AAD4ZYW9-F1
#
_entry.id   AF-A0AAD4ZYW9-F1
#
_cell.length_a   1.000
_cell.length_b   1.000
_cell.length_c   1.000
_cell.angle_alpha   90.00
_cell.angle_beta   90.00
_cell.angle_gamma   90.00
#
_symmetry.space_group_name_H-M   'P 1'
#
loop_
_entity.id
_entity.type
_entity.pdbx_description
1 polymer ?
#
loop_
_entity_poly.entity_id
_entity_poly.type
_entity_poly.pdbx_seq_one_letter_code
_entity_poly.pdbx_strand_id
1 'polypeptide(L)'
;QELEHKTIILLKNELNRFRKLLSTDYPACSEEQEEEEEEEEDLQCIKEGVLKITLQVLKTMKQKDLAHRLQINMKIIIIKSLCLLELASVYQRKLKSKLLEKCRRINEGISQHGTSTLLNEIYTDLYITEGWSGDVNDEHEVRQIQTASRRPETEETPI
;
A
#
# COMPACT_ATOMS: atom_id res chain seq x y z
N GLN A 1 31.44 -18.02 11.92
CA GLN A 1 31.35 -16.77 12.71
C GLN A 1 30.21 -15.89 12.22
N GLU A 2 30.05 -15.62 10.92
CA GLU A 2 28.95 -14.79 10.41
C GLU A 2 27.54 -15.39 10.68
N LEU A 3 27.37 -16.70 10.44
CA LEU A 3 26.09 -17.38 10.69
C LEU A 3 25.63 -17.28 12.14
N GLU A 4 26.53 -17.63 13.08
CA GLU A 4 26.28 -17.55 14.52
C GLU A 4 25.90 -16.13 14.95
N HIS A 5 26.62 -15.13 14.45
CA HIS A 5 26.33 -13.73 14.75
C HIS A 5 24.93 -13.31 14.27
N LYS A 6 24.56 -13.68 13.03
CA LYS A 6 23.22 -13.42 12.48
C LYS A 6 22.13 -14.12 13.29
N THR A 7 22.34 -15.38 13.67
CA THR A 7 21.38 -16.13 14.50
C THR A 7 21.18 -15.49 15.87
N ILE A 8 22.25 -15.04 16.52
CA ILE A 8 22.18 -14.34 17.82
C ILE A 8 21.35 -13.05 17.69
N ILE A 9 21.55 -12.28 16.63
CA ILE A 9 20.79 -11.05 16.38
C ILE A 9 19.30 -11.36 16.22
N LEU A 10 18.95 -12.34 15.38
CA LEU A 10 17.55 -12.74 15.15
C LEU A 10 16.86 -13.18 16.46
N LEU A 11 17.53 -14.03 17.24
CA LEU A 11 17.03 -14.46 18.54
C LEU A 11 16.84 -13.29 19.49
N LYS A 12 17.80 -12.37 19.54
CA LYS A 12 17.73 -11.19 20.41
C LYS A 12 16.57 -10.27 20.03
N ASN A 13 16.31 -10.10 18.73
CA ASN A 13 15.20 -9.30 18.23
C ASN A 13 13.85 -9.91 18.65
N GLU A 14 13.66 -11.21 18.45
CA GLU A 14 12.45 -11.92 18.85
C GLU A 14 12.24 -11.93 20.37
N LEU A 15 13.31 -12.14 21.16
CA LEU A 15 13.22 -12.05 22.62
C LEU A 15 12.86 -10.64 23.10
N ASN A 16 13.36 -9.60 22.45
CA ASN A 16 12.95 -8.22 22.72
C ASN A 16 11.47 -8.00 22.38
N ARG A 17 10.97 -8.57 21.28
CA ARG A 17 9.55 -8.56 20.92
C ARG A 17 8.70 -9.22 22.01
N PHE A 18 9.07 -10.42 22.44
CA PHE A 18 8.35 -11.11 23.52
C PHE A 18 8.38 -10.33 24.83
N ARG A 19 9.51 -9.68 25.15
CA ARG A 19 9.62 -8.81 26.32
C ARG A 19 8.63 -7.65 26.23
N LYS A 20 8.55 -6.94 25.08
CA LYS A 20 7.56 -5.88 24.85
C LYS A 20 6.13 -6.40 25.04
N LEU A 21 5.81 -7.56 24.49
CA LEU A 21 4.48 -8.18 24.60
C LEU A 21 4.11 -8.56 26.04
N LEU A 22 5.10 -8.80 26.89
CA LEU A 22 4.92 -9.16 28.29
C LEU A 22 4.91 -7.95 29.25
N SER A 23 5.34 -6.78 28.77
CA SER A 23 5.30 -5.53 29.52
C SER A 23 3.87 -5.00 29.59
N THR A 24 3.37 -4.79 30.82
CA THR A 24 2.00 -4.35 31.12
C THR A 24 1.68 -2.95 30.58
N ASP A 25 2.70 -2.14 30.30
CA ASP A 25 2.57 -0.76 29.79
C ASP A 25 2.51 -0.68 28.25
N TYR A 26 2.12 -1.77 27.57
CA TYR A 26 1.91 -1.73 26.12
C TYR A 26 0.62 -0.93 25.84
N PRO A 27 0.70 0.29 25.29
CA PRO A 27 -0.50 1.02 24.95
C PRO A 27 -1.28 0.17 23.95
N ALA A 28 -2.58 -0.02 24.20
CA ALA A 28 -3.46 -0.83 23.36
C ALA A 28 -3.50 -0.39 21.88
N CYS A 29 -2.91 0.78 21.57
CA CYS A 29 -2.63 1.32 20.25
C CYS A 29 -1.25 2.00 20.23
N SER A 30 -0.16 1.25 20.17
CA SER A 30 0.95 1.69 19.34
C SER A 30 0.72 1.07 17.96
N GLU A 31 0.23 1.90 17.05
CA GLU A 31 0.61 1.79 15.64
C GLU A 31 2.14 1.87 15.64
N GLU A 32 2.82 0.75 15.93
CA GLU A 32 4.10 0.56 15.28
C GLU A 32 3.72 0.62 13.81
N GLN A 33 4.29 1.61 13.11
CA GLN A 33 4.54 1.49 11.69
C GLN A 33 5.36 0.21 11.54
N GLU A 34 4.68 -0.94 11.57
CA GLU A 34 5.16 -2.12 10.89
C GLU A 34 5.18 -1.62 9.45
N GLU A 35 6.37 -1.18 9.03
CA GLU A 35 6.73 -1.29 7.62
C GLU A 35 6.16 -2.64 7.20
N GLU A 36 5.20 -2.64 6.28
CA GLU A 36 4.70 -3.84 5.62
C GLU A 36 5.87 -4.40 4.80
N GLU A 37 6.93 -4.86 5.48
CA GLU A 37 7.86 -5.81 4.92
C GLU A 37 7.02 -7.07 4.74
N GLU A 38 6.80 -7.47 3.49
CA GLU A 38 6.29 -8.81 3.19
C GLU A 38 7.16 -9.80 3.98
N GLU A 39 6.64 -10.28 5.11
CA GLU A 39 7.40 -11.19 5.95
C GLU A 39 7.65 -12.46 5.12
N GLU A 40 8.90 -12.67 4.71
CA GLU A 40 9.30 -13.90 4.02
C GLU A 40 8.77 -15.11 4.82
N GLU A 41 8.10 -16.05 4.16
CA GLU A 41 7.52 -17.24 4.80
C GLU A 41 8.55 -17.99 5.66
N ASP A 42 9.82 -17.96 5.24
CA ASP A 42 10.97 -18.53 5.93
C ASP A 42 11.22 -17.88 7.31
N LEU A 43 10.92 -16.60 7.49
CA LEU A 43 11.08 -15.90 8.76
C LEU A 43 10.00 -16.27 9.78
N GLN A 44 8.80 -16.64 9.31
CA GLN A 44 7.70 -17.03 10.20
C GLN A 44 7.99 -18.36 10.92
N CYS A 45 8.60 -19.32 10.23
CA CYS A 45 9.01 -20.58 10.86
C CYS A 45 10.07 -20.36 11.94
N ILE A 46 10.97 -19.39 11.73
CA ILE A 46 11.98 -18.97 12.71
C ILE A 46 11.29 -18.38 13.95
N LYS A 47 10.37 -17.41 13.78
CA LYS A 47 9.60 -16.79 14.88
C LYS A 47 8.88 -17.83 15.73
N GLU A 48 8.23 -18.81 15.10
CA GLU A 48 7.56 -19.91 15.80
C GLU A 48 8.56 -20.79 16.57
N GLY A 49 9.70 -21.09 15.96
CA GLY A 49 10.80 -21.83 16.60
C GLY A 49 11.32 -21.11 17.85
N VAL A 50 11.59 -19.80 17.76
CA VAL A 50 12.06 -18.99 18.89
C VAL A 50 11.01 -18.94 20.00
N LEU A 51 9.73 -18.81 19.66
CA LEU A 51 8.64 -18.87 20.64
C LEU A 51 8.60 -20.21 21.39
N LYS A 52 8.69 -21.33 20.68
CA LYS A 52 8.71 -22.69 21.28
C LYS A 52 9.90 -22.86 22.24
N ILE A 53 11.10 -22.45 21.80
CA ILE A 53 12.30 -22.48 22.64
C ILE A 53 12.11 -21.62 23.88
N THR A 54 11.62 -20.38 23.72
CA THR A 54 11.41 -19.44 24.83
C THR A 54 10.43 -19.99 25.85
N LEU A 55 9.29 -20.54 25.40
CA LEU A 55 8.30 -21.16 26.28
C LEU A 55 8.90 -22.35 27.05
N GLN A 56 9.75 -23.14 26.40
CA GLN A 56 10.43 -24.26 27.06
C GLN A 56 11.44 -23.77 28.10
N VAL A 57 12.23 -22.73 27.79
CA VAL A 57 13.16 -22.10 28.74
C VAL A 57 12.41 -21.57 29.96
N LEU A 58 11.31 -20.85 29.77
CA LEU A 58 10.49 -20.32 30.87
C LEU A 58 9.94 -21.43 31.78
N LYS A 59 9.51 -22.56 31.19
CA LYS A 59 9.09 -23.75 31.97
C LYS A 59 10.24 -24.35 32.77
N THR A 60 11.41 -24.50 32.17
CA THR A 60 12.63 -25.00 32.84
C THR A 60 13.03 -24.08 34.01
N MET A 61 12.89 -22.77 33.83
CA MET A 61 13.11 -21.76 34.87
C MET A 61 12.00 -21.71 35.94
N LYS A 62 10.99 -22.60 35.86
CA LYS A 62 9.79 -22.63 36.71
C LYS A 62 8.93 -21.35 36.64
N GLN A 63 9.12 -20.50 35.64
CA GLN A 63 8.30 -19.30 35.40
C GLN A 63 7.04 -19.63 34.59
N LYS A 64 6.16 -20.44 35.18
CA LYS A 64 4.95 -20.93 34.51
C LYS A 64 3.97 -19.80 34.15
N ASP A 65 3.83 -18.81 35.02
CA ASP A 65 2.92 -17.68 34.77
C ASP A 65 3.40 -16.82 33.59
N LEU A 66 4.70 -16.62 33.46
CA LEU A 66 5.27 -15.85 32.35
C LEU A 66 5.09 -16.60 31.01
N ALA A 67 5.32 -17.92 31.02
CA ALA A 67 5.09 -18.77 29.84
C ALA A 67 3.61 -18.74 29.42
N HIS A 68 2.69 -18.81 30.39
CA HIS A 68 1.26 -18.76 30.12
C HIS A 68 0.84 -17.40 29.56
N ARG A 69 1.30 -16.29 30.16
CA ARG A 69 1.03 -14.93 29.64
C ARG A 69 1.57 -14.73 28.22
N LEU A 70 2.80 -15.17 27.94
CA LEU A 70 3.39 -15.05 26.61
C LEU A 70 2.54 -15.82 25.58
N GLN A 71 2.12 -17.03 25.93
CA GLN A 71 1.28 -17.86 25.07
C GLN A 71 -0.09 -17.23 24.82
N ILE A 72 -0.73 -16.65 25.84
CA ILE A 72 -1.99 -15.94 25.70
C ILE A 72 -1.83 -14.72 24.79
N ASN A 73 -0.83 -13.88 25.04
CA ASN A 73 -0.62 -12.66 24.26
C ASN A 73 -0.35 -12.98 22.79
N MET A 74 0.41 -14.03 22.51
CA MET A 74 0.61 -14.51 21.13
C MET A 74 -0.68 -14.99 20.48
N LYS A 75 -1.52 -15.75 21.19
CA LYS A 75 -2.82 -16.17 20.66
C LYS A 75 -3.71 -14.97 20.36
N ILE A 76 -3.75 -13.98 21.23
CA ILE A 76 -4.53 -12.75 21.03
C ILE A 76 -4.07 -12.02 19.76
N ILE A 77 -2.76 -11.88 19.56
CA ILE A 77 -2.21 -11.23 18.36
C ILE A 77 -2.59 -11.98 17.09
N ILE A 78 -2.44 -13.31 17.08
CA ILE A 78 -2.80 -14.14 15.93
C ILE A 78 -4.30 -13.99 15.61
N ILE A 79 -5.16 -14.07 16.63
CA ILE A 79 -6.60 -13.88 16.46
C ILE A 79 -6.91 -12.47 15.94
N LYS A 80 -6.27 -11.44 16.50
CA LYS A 80 -6.44 -10.05 16.04
C LYS A 80 -6.05 -9.91 14.57
N SER A 81 -4.91 -10.45 14.16
CA SER A 81 -4.45 -10.44 12.77
C SER A 81 -5.44 -11.14 11.83
N LEU A 82 -5.90 -12.34 12.17
CA LEU A 82 -6.90 -13.09 11.39
C LEU A 82 -8.22 -12.33 11.25
N CYS A 83 -8.73 -11.76 12.35
CA CYS A 83 -9.96 -10.96 12.33
C CYS A 83 -9.81 -9.68 11.51
N LEU A 84 -8.67 -9.00 11.57
CA LEU A 84 -8.39 -7.81 10.77
C LEU A 84 -8.38 -8.15 9.27
N LEU A 85 -7.76 -9.27 8.89
CA LEU A 85 -7.73 -9.72 7.51
C LEU A 85 -9.13 -10.04 6.97
N GLU A 86 -9.93 -10.75 7.77
CA GLU A 86 -11.32 -11.07 7.41
C GLU A 86 -12.15 -9.79 7.24
N LEU A 87 -12.08 -8.87 8.21
CA LEU A 87 -12.81 -7.61 8.19
C LEU A 87 -12.40 -6.74 7.00
N ALA A 88 -11.11 -6.62 6.74
CA ALA A 88 -10.57 -5.88 5.59
C ALA A 88 -11.09 -6.47 4.28
N SER A 89 -11.10 -7.80 4.12
CA SER A 89 -11.59 -8.46 2.91
C SER A 89 -13.08 -8.18 2.65
N VAL A 90 -13.91 -8.20 3.70
CA VAL A 90 -15.34 -7.92 3.62
C VAL A 90 -15.58 -6.46 3.27
N TYR A 91 -14.86 -5.54 3.94
CA TYR A 91 -14.97 -4.11 3.68
C TYR A 91 -14.54 -3.77 2.25
N GLN A 92 -13.40 -4.28 1.79
CA GLN A 92 -12.91 -4.08 0.43
C GLN A 92 -13.91 -4.59 -0.62
N ARG A 93 -14.48 -5.79 -0.42
CA ARG A 93 -15.50 -6.34 -1.34
C ARG A 93 -16.74 -5.45 -1.41
N LYS A 94 -17.22 -4.98 -0.25
CA LYS A 94 -18.38 -4.10 -0.16
C LYS A 94 -18.12 -2.74 -0.81
N LEU A 95 -16.94 -2.16 -0.59
CA LEU A 95 -16.54 -0.90 -1.19
C LEU A 95 -16.43 -1.02 -2.71
N LYS A 96 -15.74 -2.06 -3.20
CA LYS A 96 -15.62 -2.36 -4.64
C LYS A 96 -16.98 -2.50 -5.30
N SER A 97 -17.90 -3.27 -4.70
CA SER A 97 -19.26 -3.44 -5.22
C SER A 97 -20.02 -2.11 -5.32
N LYS A 98 -19.97 -1.29 -4.27
CA LYS A 98 -20.60 0.05 -4.27
C LYS A 98 -20.00 0.99 -5.31
N LEU A 99 -18.67 0.97 -5.48
CA LEU A 99 -18.01 1.77 -6.50
C LEU A 99 -18.44 1.32 -7.88
N LEU A 100 -18.45 0.00 -8.12
CA LEU A 100 -18.85 -0.58 -9.39
C LEU A 100 -20.30 -0.24 -9.73
N GLU A 101 -21.21 -0.29 -8.75
CA GLU A 101 -22.60 0.12 -8.95
C GLU A 101 -22.73 1.61 -9.32
N LYS A 102 -22.00 2.50 -8.62
CA LYS A 102 -22.01 3.95 -8.89
C LYS A 102 -21.36 4.31 -10.23
N CYS A 103 -20.29 3.63 -10.60
CA CYS A 103 -19.51 3.90 -11.81
C CYS A 103 -19.93 3.03 -13.00
N ARG A 104 -20.97 2.20 -12.84
CA ARG A 104 -21.45 1.30 -13.91
C ARG A 104 -21.92 2.07 -15.12
N ARG A 105 -22.56 3.22 -14.89
CA ARG A 105 -23.09 4.08 -15.95
C ARG A 105 -22.47 5.45 -15.88
N ILE A 106 -22.21 6.01 -17.05
CA ILE A 106 -21.73 7.37 -17.23
C ILE A 106 -22.63 8.09 -18.23
N ASN A 107 -22.71 9.41 -18.12
CA ASN A 107 -23.51 10.22 -19.03
C ASN A 107 -22.60 10.70 -20.17
N GLU A 108 -23.00 10.45 -21.41
CA GLU A 108 -22.30 10.98 -22.57
C GLU A 108 -22.67 12.45 -22.82
N GLY A 109 -21.67 13.28 -23.13
CA GLY A 109 -21.83 14.69 -23.49
C GLY A 109 -21.70 15.70 -22.34
N ILE A 110 -21.79 17.00 -22.67
CA ILE A 110 -21.48 18.15 -21.78
C ILE A 110 -22.75 18.84 -21.22
N SER A 111 -23.93 18.36 -21.60
CA SER A 111 -25.23 18.97 -21.26
C SER A 111 -25.98 18.14 -20.23
N GLN A 112 -26.79 18.79 -19.39
CA GLN A 112 -27.66 18.18 -18.36
C GLN A 112 -28.64 17.11 -18.87
N HIS A 113 -28.70 16.85 -20.19
CA HIS A 113 -29.59 15.89 -20.86
C HIS A 113 -28.87 14.72 -21.55
N GLY A 114 -27.61 14.42 -21.19
CA GLY A 114 -26.88 13.29 -21.75
C GLY A 114 -27.56 11.93 -21.51
N THR A 115 -27.49 11.03 -22.50
CA THR A 115 -27.97 9.65 -22.38
C THR A 115 -27.02 8.85 -21.48
N SER A 116 -27.57 8.07 -20.55
CA SER A 116 -26.78 7.23 -19.64
C SER A 116 -26.38 5.91 -20.33
N THR A 117 -25.08 5.69 -20.54
CA THR A 117 -24.51 4.50 -21.19
C THR A 117 -23.67 3.68 -20.21
N LEU A 118 -23.47 2.37 -20.48
CA LEU A 118 -22.61 1.55 -19.62
C LEU A 118 -21.15 1.88 -19.90
N LEU A 119 -20.34 2.02 -18.84
CA LEU A 119 -18.92 2.39 -18.99
C LEU A 119 -18.15 1.44 -19.93
N ASN A 120 -18.45 0.15 -19.89
CA ASN A 120 -17.79 -0.86 -20.72
C ASN A 120 -18.19 -0.82 -22.20
N GLU A 121 -19.27 -0.13 -22.58
CA GLU A 121 -19.68 0.04 -23.98
C GLU A 121 -18.90 1.15 -24.68
N ILE A 122 -18.29 2.07 -23.91
CA ILE A 122 -17.52 3.21 -24.42
C ILE A 122 -16.08 3.24 -23.90
N TYR A 123 -15.66 2.21 -23.16
CA TYR A 123 -14.31 2.07 -22.69
C TYR A 123 -13.36 1.87 -23.89
N THR A 124 -12.39 2.77 -24.03
CA THR A 124 -11.34 2.69 -25.03
C THR A 124 -9.99 2.65 -24.33
N ASP A 125 -9.13 1.71 -24.73
CA ASP A 125 -7.79 1.59 -24.16
C ASP A 125 -6.96 2.80 -24.57
N LEU A 126 -6.42 3.51 -23.58
CA LEU A 126 -5.53 4.65 -23.76
C LEU A 126 -4.11 4.23 -23.37
N TYR A 127 -3.18 4.35 -24.32
CA TYR A 127 -1.76 4.17 -24.06
C TYR A 127 -1.18 5.53 -23.68
N ILE A 128 -0.87 5.70 -22.40
CA ILE A 128 -0.10 6.86 -21.94
C ILE A 128 1.36 6.57 -22.27
N THR A 129 1.84 7.12 -23.39
CA THR A 129 3.27 7.10 -23.69
C THR A 129 3.98 8.10 -22.78
N GLU A 130 5.14 7.71 -22.26
CA GLU A 130 6.06 8.66 -21.64
C GLU A 130 6.30 9.81 -22.64
N GLY A 131 5.93 11.02 -22.25
CA GLY A 131 6.15 12.19 -23.10
C GLY A 131 7.64 12.37 -23.31
N TRP A 132 8.09 12.42 -24.57
CA TRP A 132 9.34 13.11 -24.90
C TRP A 132 9.22 14.51 -24.29
N SER A 133 10.21 14.92 -23.49
CA SER A 133 10.27 16.26 -22.90
C SER A 133 9.81 17.29 -23.94
N GLY A 134 8.96 18.23 -23.54
CA GLY A 134 8.33 19.22 -24.43
C GLY A 134 9.31 20.13 -25.17
N ASP A 135 10.09 19.59 -26.10
CA ASP A 135 10.53 20.31 -27.27
C ASP A 135 9.32 20.39 -28.19
N VAL A 136 8.91 21.63 -28.42
CA VAL A 136 7.86 21.99 -29.36
C VAL A 136 8.20 21.30 -30.68
N ASN A 137 7.34 20.38 -31.14
CA ASN A 137 7.52 19.82 -32.48
C ASN A 137 7.48 20.97 -33.48
N ASP A 138 8.63 21.23 -34.13
CA ASP A 138 8.81 22.33 -35.06
C ASP A 138 8.11 22.12 -36.41
N GLU A 139 7.57 20.91 -36.63
CA GLU A 139 6.93 20.51 -37.89
C GLU A 139 5.42 20.75 -37.96
N HIS A 140 4.77 21.18 -36.87
CA HIS A 140 3.30 21.28 -36.89
C HIS A 140 2.80 22.41 -37.82
N GLU A 141 1.84 22.10 -38.68
CA GLU A 141 1.20 22.98 -39.68
C GLU A 141 0.72 24.35 -39.13
N VAL A 142 0.56 24.47 -37.81
CA VAL A 142 0.19 25.70 -37.09
C VAL A 142 1.17 26.84 -37.37
N ARG A 143 2.47 26.54 -37.54
CA ARG A 143 3.50 27.55 -37.84
C ARG A 143 3.37 28.13 -39.26
N GLN A 144 2.88 27.34 -40.21
CA GLN A 144 2.62 27.80 -41.58
C GLN A 144 1.48 28.82 -41.61
N ILE A 145 0.42 28.60 -40.81
CA ILE A 145 -0.73 29.52 -40.70
C ILE A 145 -0.32 30.85 -40.03
N GLN A 146 0.48 30.79 -38.97
CA GLN A 146 0.99 32.00 -38.31
C GLN A 146 1.89 32.83 -39.23
N THR A 147 2.73 32.17 -40.03
CA THR A 147 3.63 32.84 -40.99
C THR A 147 2.86 33.45 -42.16
N ALA A 148 1.85 32.75 -42.70
CA ALA A 148 1.01 33.25 -43.79
C ALA A 148 0.06 34.38 -43.36
N SER A 149 -0.30 34.45 -42.07
CA SER A 149 -1.16 35.50 -41.50
C SER A 149 -0.42 36.82 -41.23
N ARG A 150 0.93 36.81 -41.21
CA ARG A 150 1.74 38.00 -40.92
C ARG A 150 1.73 38.96 -42.11
N ARG A 151 0.88 40.00 -42.05
CA ARG A 151 0.94 41.13 -42.99
C ARG A 151 2.23 41.94 -42.75
N PRO A 152 2.89 42.47 -43.79
CA PRO A 152 4.08 43.29 -43.62
C PRO A 152 3.77 44.53 -42.79
N GLU A 153 4.69 44.84 -41.87
CA GLU A 153 4.66 45.98 -40.96
C GLU A 153 4.76 47.25 -41.81
N THR A 154 3.64 47.96 -41.99
CA THR A 154 3.66 49.31 -42.58
C THR A 154 4.42 50.20 -41.61
N GLU A 155 5.57 50.73 -42.05
CA GLU A 155 6.36 51.72 -41.32
C GLU A 155 5.47 52.91 -40.94
N GLU A 156 5.39 53.22 -39.64
CA GLU A 156 4.73 54.42 -39.15
C GLU A 156 5.56 55.64 -39.55
N THR A 157 5.03 56.48 -40.43
CA THR A 157 5.64 57.77 -40.78
C THR A 157 5.49 58.75 -39.61
N PRO A 158 6.59 59.35 -39.11
CA PRO A 158 6.50 60.45 -38.17
C PRO A 158 6.10 61.76 -38.89
N ILE A 159 5.50 62.66 -38.10
CA ILE A 159 4.82 63.91 -38.50
C ILE A 159 5.69 64.83 -39.36
#